data_AF-A0A1M6N8L0-F1
#
_entry.id   AF-A0A1M6N8L0-F1
#
_cell.length_a   1.000
_cell.length_b   1.000
_cell.length_c   1.000
_cell.angle_alpha   90.00
_cell.angle_beta   90.00
_cell.angle_gamma   90.00
#
_symmetry.space_group_name_H-M   'P 1'
#
loop_
_entity.id
_entity.type
_entity.pdbx_description
1 polymer ?
#
loop_
_entity_poly.entity_id
_entity_poly.type
_entity_poly.pdbx_seq_one_letter_code
_entity_poly.pdbx_strand_id
1 'polypeptide(L)' 'MAKRNKIMSEEILDQFKYEIAEQLGIKNKIETQGWANMTSYECGKIGGKIGGAMVKVMIRNAEKYLMENGKL' A
#
# COMPACT_ATOMS: atom_id res chain seq x y z
N MET A 1 -24.67 -6.25 -0.13
CA MET A 1 -23.36 -5.83 -0.66
C MET A 1 -22.67 -7.05 -1.25
N ALA A 2 -22.22 -6.97 -2.51
CA ALA A 2 -21.52 -8.09 -3.16
C ALA A 2 -20.22 -8.43 -2.41
N LYS A 3 -19.99 -9.71 -2.15
CA LYS A 3 -18.77 -10.23 -1.49
C LYS A 3 -17.60 -9.99 -2.46
N ARG A 4 -16.77 -8.98 -2.20
CA ARG A 4 -15.56 -8.73 -3.00
C ARG A 4 -14.61 -9.91 -2.82
N ASN A 5 -14.26 -10.59 -3.90
CA ASN A 5 -13.14 -11.53 -3.90
C ASN A 5 -11.87 -10.74 -3.60
N LYS A 6 -11.35 -10.89 -2.37
CA LYS A 6 -10.06 -10.33 -1.98
C LYS A 6 -8.94 -11.17 -2.60
N ILE A 7 -8.08 -10.52 -3.37
CA ILE A 7 -6.93 -11.14 -4.04
C ILE A 7 -5.84 -11.51 -3.02
N MET A 8 -5.77 -10.79 -1.89
CA MET A 8 -4.79 -10.99 -0.82
C MET A 8 -5.47 -10.93 0.57
N SER A 9 -4.87 -11.57 1.58
CA SER A 9 -5.35 -11.49 2.96
C SER A 9 -5.21 -10.06 3.52
N GLU A 10 -5.97 -9.77 4.57
CA GLU A 10 -5.87 -8.47 5.25
C GLU A 10 -4.49 -8.28 5.89
N GLU A 11 -3.91 -9.32 6.50
CA GLU A 11 -2.60 -9.18 7.15
C GLU A 11 -1.51 -8.83 6.13
N ILE A 12 -1.50 -9.49 4.97
CA ILE A 12 -0.48 -9.23 3.93
C ILE A 12 -0.62 -7.81 3.38
N LEU A 13 -1.85 -7.35 3.15
CA LEU A 13 -2.09 -5.97 2.71
C LEU A 13 -1.64 -4.96 3.77
N ASP A 14 -1.81 -5.27 5.05
CA ASP A 14 -1.42 -4.38 6.13
C ASP A 14 0.11 -4.31 6.28
N GLN A 15 0.79 -5.46 6.26
CA GLN A 15 2.26 -5.51 6.23
C GLN A 15 2.81 -4.71 5.05
N PHE A 16 2.25 -4.91 3.85
CA PHE A 16 2.73 -4.22 2.66
C PHE A 16 2.52 -2.69 2.73
N LYS A 17 1.44 -2.22 3.36
CA LYS A 17 1.24 -0.78 3.61
C LYS A 17 2.37 -0.20 4.46
N TYR A 18 2.75 -0.89 5.54
CA TYR A 18 3.79 -0.40 6.46
C TYR A 18 5.18 -0.46 5.84
N GLU A 19 5.48 -1.46 5.01
CA GLU A 19 6.70 -1.50 4.21
C GLU A 19 6.79 -0.31 3.24
N ILE A 20 5.70 -0.01 2.53
CA ILE A 20 5.64 1.15 1.64
C ILE A 20 5.74 2.46 2.44
N ALA A 21 5.11 2.54 3.61
CA ALA A 21 5.23 3.70 4.48
C ALA A 21 6.66 3.92 4.96
N GLU A 22 7.42 2.85 5.20
CA GLU A 22 8.84 2.89 5.57
C GLU A 22 9.69 3.41 4.40
N GLN A 23 9.50 2.86 3.20
CA GLN A 23 10.20 3.30 1.99
C GLN A 23 9.95 4.77 1.65
N LEU A 24 8.74 5.26 1.94
CA LEU A 24 8.37 6.67 1.74
C LEU A 24 8.84 7.59 2.87
N GLY A 25 9.44 7.06 3.94
CA GLY A 25 9.87 7.83 5.13
C GLY A 25 8.71 8.35 5.99
N ILE A 26 7.50 7.78 5.84
CA ILE A 26 6.28 8.23 6.53
C ILE A 26 5.98 7.36 7.77
N LYS A 27 6.52 6.14 7.84
CA LYS A 27 6.31 5.18 8.94
C LYS A 27 6.57 5.80 10.32
N ASN A 28 7.69 6.50 10.51
CA ASN A 28 7.99 7.18 11.77
C ASN A 28 6.86 8.12 12.22
N LYS A 29 6.30 8.92 11.30
CA LYS A 29 5.20 9.83 11.63
C LYS A 29 3.94 9.05 12.07
N ILE A 30 3.65 7.94 11.40
CA ILE A 30 2.51 7.07 11.74
C ILE A 30 2.69 6.48 13.14
N GLU A 31 3.89 5.99 13.45
CA GLU A 31 4.20 5.35 14.74
C GLU A 31 4.23 6.37 15.89
N THR A 32 4.80 7.56 15.69
CA THR A 32 4.94 8.56 16.76
C THR A 32 3.63 9.30 17.05
N GLN A 33 2.90 9.69 16.01
CA GLN A 33 1.68 10.48 16.17
C GLN A 33 0.47 9.57 16.32
N GLY A 34 0.46 8.42 15.66
CA GLY A 34 -0.72 7.54 15.60
C GLY A 34 -1.82 8.12 14.72
N TRP A 35 -2.56 7.24 14.04
CA TRP A 35 -3.66 7.64 13.16
C TRP A 35 -4.76 8.44 13.88
N ALA A 36 -5.00 8.14 15.16
CA ALA A 36 -6.04 8.79 15.96
C ALA A 36 -5.72 10.26 16.28
N ASN A 37 -4.45 10.65 16.30
CA ASN A 37 -4.02 12.03 16.58
C ASN A 37 -3.66 12.82 15.31
N MET A 38 -4.02 12.30 14.14
CA MET A 38 -3.88 12.98 12.85
C MET A 38 -5.23 13.52 12.39
N THR A 39 -5.22 14.66 11.70
CA THR A 39 -6.44 15.19 11.07
C THR A 39 -6.88 14.28 9.92
N SER A 40 -8.18 14.26 9.60
CA SER A 40 -8.71 13.50 8.45
C SER A 40 -7.99 13.87 7.13
N TYR A 41 -7.58 15.14 6.99
CA TYR A 41 -6.79 15.61 5.85
C TYR A 41 -5.41 14.95 5.79
N GLU A 42 -4.69 14.87 6.92
CA GLU A 42 -3.39 14.21 6.99
C GLU A 42 -3.50 12.71 6.73
N CYS A 43 -4.49 12.05 7.34
CA CYS A 43 -4.77 10.64 7.11
C CYS A 43 -5.04 10.37 5.63
N GLY A 44 -5.86 11.19 4.97
CA GLY A 44 -6.14 11.07 3.54
C GLY A 44 -4.89 11.27 2.68
N LYS A 45 -4.07 12.27 2.99
CA LYS A 45 -2.81 12.55 2.26
C LYS A 45 -1.80 11.41 2.41
N ILE A 46 -1.62 10.88 3.62
CA ILE A 46 -0.71 9.76 3.89
C ILE A 46 -1.23 8.47 3.24
N GLY A 47 -2.50 8.14 3.47
CA GLY A 47 -3.14 6.96 2.91
C GLY A 47 -3.11 6.94 1.38
N GLY A 48 -3.35 8.09 0.74
CA GLY A 48 -3.25 8.24 -0.72
C GLY A 48 -1.84 8.01 -1.26
N LYS A 49 -0.80 8.49 -0.54
CA LYS A 49 0.61 8.23 -0.90
C LYS A 49 0.96 6.75 -0.82
N ILE A 50 0.59 6.10 0.30
CA ILE A 50 0.86 4.68 0.52
C ILE A 50 0.12 3.84 -0.53
N GLY A 51 -1.20 4.02 -0.66
CA GLY A 51 -2.00 3.25 -1.61
C GLY A 51 -1.57 3.46 -3.07
N GLY A 52 -1.25 4.69 -3.46
CA GLY A 52 -0.75 4.98 -4.81
C GLY A 52 0.60 4.34 -5.10
N ALA A 53 1.51 4.30 -4.11
CA ALA A 53 2.79 3.60 -4.25
C ALA A 53 2.61 2.08 -4.32
N MET A 54 1.74 1.50 -3.49
CA MET A 54 1.41 0.07 -3.54
C MET A 54 0.94 -0.36 -4.92
N VAL A 55 -0.01 0.37 -5.52
CA VAL A 55 -0.54 0.05 -6.85
C VAL A 55 0.57 0.09 -7.92
N LYS A 56 1.44 1.11 -7.87
CA LYS A 56 2.60 1.20 -8.78
C LYS A 56 3.54 0.01 -8.65
N VAL A 57 3.81 -0.44 -7.42
CA VAL A 57 4.66 -1.62 -7.17
C VAL A 57 3.99 -2.89 -7.69
N MET A 58 2.69 -3.08 -7.43
CA MET A 58 1.94 -4.23 -7.93
C MET A 58 1.96 -4.30 -9.46
N ILE A 59 1.74 -3.17 -10.15
CA ILE A 59 1.77 -3.12 -11.62
C ILE A 59 3.17 -3.48 -12.13
N ARG A 60 4.23 -2.86 -11.60
CA ARG A 60 5.62 -3.16 -11.99
C ARG A 60 5.98 -4.63 -11.81
N ASN A 61 5.56 -5.24 -10.70
CA ASN A 61 5.80 -6.65 -10.45
C ASN A 61 5.00 -7.55 -11.40
N ALA A 62 3.77 -7.17 -11.74
CA ALA A 62 2.95 -7.90 -12.71
C ALA A 62 3.57 -7.82 -14.12
N GLU A 63 4.01 -6.64 -14.55
CA GLU A 63 4.73 -6.44 -15.81
C GLU A 63 6.00 -7.30 -15.85
N LYS A 64 6.81 -7.26 -14.80
CA LYS A 64 8.01 -8.09 -14.67
C LYS A 64 7.70 -9.58 -14.77
N TYR A 65 6.67 -10.05 -14.05
CA TYR A 65 6.24 -11.45 -14.12
C TYR A 65 5.83 -11.85 -15.54
N LEU A 66 5.11 -11.00 -16.26
CA LEU A 66 4.70 -11.30 -17.63
C LEU A 66 5.90 -11.35 -18.59
N MET A 67 6.87 -10.45 -18.42
CA MET A 67 8.13 -10.44 -19.20
C MET A 67 8.97 -11.70 -18.94
N GLU A 68 9.12 -12.10 -17.68
CA GLU A 68 9.91 -13.28 -17.30
C GLU A 68 9.26 -14.60 -17.77
N ASN A 69 7.94 -14.64 -17.86
CA ASN A 69 7.19 -15.83 -18.29
C ASN A 69 6.82 -15.83 -19.78
N GLY A 70 7.41 -14.95 -20.59
CA GLY A 70 7.24 -14.92 -22.05
C GLY A 70 5.81 -14.66 -22.52
N LYS A 71 4.99 -13.99 -21.69
CA LYS A 71 3.61 -13.59 -22.04
C LYS A 71 3.53 -12.14 -22.53
N LEU A 72 4.69 -11.52 -22.77
CA LEU A 72 4.92 -10.21 -23.35
C LEU A 72 6.23 -10.24 -24.15
#